data_AF-A0AAJ6NQ87-F1
#
_entry.id   AF-A0AAJ6NQ87-F1
#
_cell.length_a   1.000
_cell.length_b   1.000
_cell.length_c   1.000
_cell.angle_alpha   90.00
_cell.angle_beta   90.00
_cell.angle_gamma   90.00
#
_symmetry.space_group_name_H-M   'P 1'
#
loop_
_entity.id
_entity.type
_entity.pdbx_description
1 polymer ?
#
loop_
_entity_poly.entity_id
_entity_poly.type
_entity_poly.pdbx_seq_one_letter_code
_entity_poly.pdbx_strand_id
1 'polypeptide(L)'
;MIEEILRRYAADPANFFRLAGSALEPADFEIVDSELTRLLELSQTSADVADAMADVRFAAGYGELKQASDRLRKVLSSEGILVTHPVMTAINARVLRPGSTPETDKLLLDLIRLWHQEEARLGIEIDARVFAHVASNYDQLDRALLHLGLVQPNPYWRFQVIYGLLWARGNIVRSRALSSYNPFAVIPDADREILLDVLQVGDAFGGLCLRTVWLDEPNWREQVEDAFKQGASVSLIAPPDARENLKSAMLSLAVEPMELGFLQVYPVVEGVQQYLRSFTVMLRLREIIQ
;
A
#
# COMPACT_ATOMS: atom_id res chain seq x y z
N MET A 1 -6.35 -2.52 32.56
CA MET A 1 -5.92 -2.52 31.15
C MET A 1 -4.42 -2.27 31.04
N ILE A 2 -3.88 -1.20 31.65
CA ILE A 2 -2.43 -0.93 31.66
C ILE A 2 -1.61 -2.06 32.33
N GLU A 3 -2.09 -2.62 33.45
CA GLU A 3 -1.39 -3.73 34.13
C GLU A 3 -1.33 -5.01 33.28
N GLU A 4 -2.34 -5.30 32.46
CA GLU A 4 -2.34 -6.45 31.55
C GLU A 4 -1.38 -6.23 30.37
N ILE A 5 -1.29 -5.00 29.87
CA ILE A 5 -0.29 -4.61 28.86
C ILE A 5 1.13 -4.80 29.41
N LEU A 6 1.40 -4.28 30.63
CA LEU A 6 2.69 -4.44 31.29
C LEU A 6 3.03 -5.91 31.54
N ARG A 7 2.05 -6.72 31.92
CA ARG A 7 2.24 -8.16 32.14
C ARG A 7 2.57 -8.91 30.85
N ARG A 8 1.86 -8.62 29.75
CA ARG A 8 2.15 -9.23 28.44
C ARG A 8 3.50 -8.79 27.90
N TYR A 9 3.82 -7.51 28.04
CA TYR A 9 5.12 -6.97 27.68
C TYR A 9 6.25 -7.63 28.47
N ALA A 10 6.11 -7.75 29.80
CA ALA A 10 7.13 -8.38 30.63
C ALA A 10 7.29 -9.90 30.37
N ALA A 11 6.22 -10.56 29.90
CA ALA A 11 6.26 -12.00 29.60
C ALA A 11 6.92 -12.31 28.25
N ASP A 12 6.65 -11.49 27.22
CA ASP A 12 7.22 -11.66 25.87
C ASP A 12 7.21 -10.29 25.14
N PRO A 13 8.26 -9.47 25.33
CA PRO A 13 8.37 -8.16 24.68
C PRO A 13 8.34 -8.27 23.15
N ALA A 14 8.98 -9.30 22.59
CA ALA A 14 9.08 -9.49 21.15
C ALA A 14 7.70 -9.76 20.52
N ASN A 15 6.87 -10.59 21.15
CA ASN A 15 5.49 -10.80 20.72
C ASN A 15 4.64 -9.55 20.85
N PHE A 16 4.82 -8.76 21.91
CA PHE A 16 4.09 -7.51 22.06
C PHE A 16 4.37 -6.56 20.89
N PHE A 17 5.64 -6.30 20.58
CA PHE A 17 6.01 -5.41 19.48
C PHE A 17 5.61 -5.98 18.12
N ARG A 18 5.65 -7.30 17.94
CA ARG A 18 5.09 -7.95 16.75
C ARG A 18 3.61 -7.66 16.59
N LEU A 19 2.80 -7.89 17.62
CA LEU A 19 1.36 -7.63 17.56
C LEU A 19 1.08 -6.15 17.30
N ALA A 20 1.88 -5.25 17.87
CA ALA A 20 1.84 -3.83 17.56
C ALA A 20 2.18 -3.55 16.08
N GLY A 21 3.25 -4.14 15.55
CA GLY A 21 3.62 -4.04 14.14
C GLY A 21 2.53 -4.55 13.19
N SER A 22 1.94 -5.70 13.48
CA SER A 22 0.79 -6.23 12.71
C SER A 22 -0.44 -5.33 12.80
N ALA A 23 -0.69 -4.68 13.94
CA ALA A 23 -1.78 -3.72 14.07
C ALA A 23 -1.52 -2.41 13.30
N LEU A 24 -0.27 -2.16 12.91
CA LEU A 24 0.17 -1.02 12.11
C LEU A 24 0.36 -1.37 10.62
N GLU A 25 -0.22 -2.48 10.17
CA GLU A 25 -0.34 -2.77 8.74
C GLU A 25 -1.15 -1.69 8.00
N PRO A 26 -0.91 -1.48 6.69
CA PRO A 26 -1.65 -0.52 5.90
C PRO A 26 -3.16 -0.71 6.02
N ALA A 27 -3.88 0.36 6.33
CA ALA A 27 -5.33 0.32 6.43
C ALA A 27 -6.00 0.21 5.05
N ASP A 28 -7.27 -0.19 5.02
CA ASP A 28 -8.06 -0.32 3.78
C ASP A 28 -7.98 0.90 2.87
N PHE A 29 -7.99 2.12 3.42
CA PHE A 29 -7.92 3.35 2.63
C PHE A 29 -6.54 3.58 1.99
N GLU A 30 -5.47 3.12 2.63
CA GLU A 30 -4.11 3.17 2.06
C GLU A 30 -3.99 2.18 0.90
N ILE A 31 -4.53 0.97 1.08
CA ILE A 31 -4.60 -0.04 0.02
C ILE A 31 -5.47 0.46 -1.15
N VAL A 32 -6.59 1.14 -0.86
CA VAL A 32 -7.42 1.71 -1.92
C VAL A 32 -6.66 2.77 -2.73
N ASP A 33 -5.93 3.66 -2.07
CA ASP A 33 -5.11 4.68 -2.75
C ASP A 33 -4.05 4.05 -3.66
N SER A 34 -3.35 3.03 -3.14
CA SER A 34 -2.33 2.28 -3.87
C SER A 34 -2.89 1.59 -5.11
N GLU A 35 -3.95 0.81 -4.95
CA GLU A 35 -4.50 -0.03 -6.01
C GLU A 35 -5.23 0.79 -7.08
N LEU A 36 -5.89 1.90 -6.71
CA LEU A 36 -6.51 2.79 -7.69
C LEU A 36 -5.47 3.47 -8.58
N THR A 37 -4.38 3.95 -7.99
CA THR A 37 -3.28 4.56 -8.75
C THR A 37 -2.68 3.55 -9.72
N ARG A 38 -2.42 2.32 -9.23
CA ARG A 38 -1.87 1.24 -10.05
C ARG A 38 -2.81 0.78 -11.16
N LEU A 39 -4.12 0.70 -10.89
CA LEU A 39 -5.14 0.42 -11.92
C LEU A 39 -5.07 1.44 -13.05
N LEU A 40 -4.99 2.73 -12.72
CA LEU A 40 -4.93 3.80 -13.72
C LEU A 40 -3.63 3.77 -14.52
N GLU A 41 -2.51 3.40 -13.90
CA GLU A 41 -1.25 3.18 -14.62
C GLU A 41 -1.38 2.01 -15.59
N LEU A 42 -1.92 0.88 -15.12
CA LEU A 42 -2.13 -0.32 -15.93
C LEU A 42 -3.14 -0.11 -17.06
N SER A 43 -4.16 0.74 -16.88
CA SER A 43 -5.12 1.03 -17.96
C SER A 43 -4.50 1.75 -19.15
N GLN A 44 -3.31 2.36 -18.99
CA GLN A 44 -2.55 2.99 -20.07
C GLN A 44 -1.55 2.05 -20.75
N THR A 45 -1.19 0.94 -20.10
CA THR A 45 -0.11 0.05 -20.56
C THR A 45 -0.58 -1.36 -20.90
N SER A 46 -1.63 -1.86 -20.25
CA SER A 46 -2.21 -3.19 -20.45
C SER A 46 -3.55 -3.08 -21.20
N ALA A 47 -3.56 -3.60 -22.43
CA ALA A 47 -4.78 -3.65 -23.25
C ALA A 47 -5.87 -4.50 -22.59
N ASP A 48 -5.48 -5.59 -21.90
CA ASP A 48 -6.42 -6.47 -21.21
C ASP A 48 -7.17 -5.74 -20.09
N VAL A 49 -6.47 -4.90 -19.32
CA VAL A 49 -7.07 -4.06 -18.27
C VAL A 49 -7.99 -3.02 -18.89
N ALA A 50 -7.54 -2.32 -19.93
CA ALA A 50 -8.34 -1.30 -20.62
C ALA A 50 -9.63 -1.90 -21.20
N ASP A 51 -9.55 -3.05 -21.86
CA ASP A 51 -10.69 -3.76 -22.43
C ASP A 51 -11.65 -4.24 -21.34
N ALA A 52 -11.14 -4.80 -20.23
CA ALA A 52 -11.98 -5.21 -19.12
C ALA A 52 -12.70 -4.03 -18.45
N MET A 53 -12.07 -2.86 -18.36
CA MET A 53 -12.71 -1.63 -17.88
C MET A 53 -13.78 -1.15 -18.87
N ALA A 54 -13.51 -1.21 -20.17
CA ALA A 54 -14.46 -0.85 -21.21
C ALA A 54 -15.71 -1.75 -21.18
N ASP A 55 -15.56 -3.06 -21.03
CA ASP A 55 -16.67 -4.00 -20.88
C ASP A 55 -17.59 -3.60 -19.72
N VAL A 56 -17.03 -3.21 -18.57
CA VAL A 56 -17.84 -2.77 -17.41
C VAL A 56 -18.58 -1.46 -17.72
N ARG A 57 -17.94 -0.53 -18.43
CA ARG A 57 -18.54 0.77 -18.81
C ARG A 57 -19.69 0.61 -19.80
N PHE A 58 -19.58 -0.33 -20.74
CA PHE A 58 -20.54 -0.52 -21.82
C PHE A 58 -21.57 -1.63 -21.54
N ALA A 59 -21.43 -2.38 -20.44
CA ALA A 59 -22.35 -3.44 -20.07
C ALA A 59 -23.81 -2.95 -19.99
N ALA A 60 -24.68 -3.58 -20.78
CA ALA A 60 -26.10 -3.27 -20.81
C ALA A 60 -26.87 -4.22 -19.88
N GLY A 61 -27.23 -3.70 -18.71
CA GLY A 61 -28.06 -4.43 -17.76
C GLY A 61 -27.30 -5.39 -16.84
N TYR A 62 -28.05 -6.05 -15.96
CA TYR A 62 -27.48 -6.73 -14.80
C TYR A 62 -26.62 -7.96 -15.14
N GLY A 63 -27.05 -8.78 -16.11
CA GLY A 63 -26.35 -10.01 -16.50
C GLY A 63 -24.97 -9.73 -17.10
N GLU A 64 -24.92 -8.80 -18.05
CA GLU A 64 -23.67 -8.36 -18.70
C GLU A 64 -22.74 -7.68 -17.70
N LEU A 65 -23.28 -6.80 -16.84
CA LEU A 65 -22.48 -6.10 -15.83
C LEU A 65 -21.81 -7.07 -14.85
N LYS A 66 -22.52 -8.14 -14.45
CA LYS A 66 -21.97 -9.18 -13.59
C LYS A 66 -20.82 -9.92 -14.28
N GLN A 67 -21.00 -10.32 -15.53
CA GLN A 67 -19.96 -11.01 -16.31
C GLN A 67 -18.73 -10.12 -16.53
N ALA A 68 -18.94 -8.86 -16.91
CA ALA A 68 -17.88 -7.88 -17.07
C ALA A 68 -17.12 -7.62 -15.76
N SER A 69 -17.84 -7.52 -14.64
CA SER A 69 -17.22 -7.35 -13.30
C SER A 69 -16.40 -8.57 -12.89
N ASP A 70 -16.88 -9.78 -13.17
CA ASP A 70 -16.14 -11.01 -12.90
C ASP A 70 -14.90 -11.16 -13.80
N ARG A 71 -14.99 -10.75 -15.07
CA ARG A 71 -13.84 -10.66 -15.99
C ARG A 71 -12.82 -9.65 -15.47
N LEU A 72 -13.26 -8.44 -15.11
CA LEU A 72 -12.40 -7.40 -14.55
C LEU A 72 -11.65 -7.92 -13.33
N ARG A 73 -12.34 -8.53 -12.36
CA ARG A 73 -11.69 -9.09 -11.17
C ARG A 73 -10.58 -10.10 -11.52
N LYS A 74 -10.79 -10.95 -12.52
CA LYS A 74 -9.78 -11.93 -12.96
C LYS A 74 -8.57 -11.25 -13.58
N VAL A 75 -8.79 -10.29 -14.48
CA VAL A 75 -7.72 -9.54 -15.17
C VAL A 75 -6.91 -8.72 -14.15
N LEU A 76 -7.57 -8.03 -13.23
CA LEU A 76 -6.90 -7.26 -12.19
C LEU A 76 -6.05 -8.18 -11.28
N SER A 77 -6.57 -9.33 -10.90
CA SER A 77 -5.83 -10.31 -10.08
C SER A 77 -4.62 -10.91 -10.82
N SER A 78 -4.73 -11.17 -12.12
CA SER A 78 -3.59 -11.65 -12.92
C SER A 78 -2.51 -10.58 -13.10
N GLU A 79 -2.89 -9.31 -13.16
CA GLU A 79 -1.99 -8.15 -13.15
C GLU A 79 -1.49 -7.82 -11.72
N GLY A 80 -1.88 -8.63 -10.72
CA GLY A 80 -1.42 -8.53 -9.34
C GLY A 80 -2.08 -7.42 -8.52
N ILE A 81 -3.17 -6.79 -9.00
CA ILE A 81 -3.97 -5.85 -8.21
C ILE A 81 -4.75 -6.61 -7.14
N LEU A 82 -4.77 -6.05 -5.92
CA LEU A 82 -5.54 -6.61 -4.81
C LEU A 82 -7.05 -6.39 -5.02
N VAL A 83 -7.79 -7.46 -5.31
CA VAL A 83 -9.24 -7.40 -5.59
C VAL A 83 -10.11 -7.56 -4.33
N THR A 84 -9.75 -6.84 -3.26
CA THR A 84 -10.53 -6.81 -2.01
C THR A 84 -11.84 -6.04 -2.19
N HIS A 85 -12.81 -6.23 -1.29
CA HIS A 85 -14.09 -5.52 -1.35
C HIS A 85 -13.91 -3.98 -1.34
N PRO A 86 -13.12 -3.37 -0.43
CA PRO A 86 -12.89 -1.91 -0.45
C PRO A 86 -12.31 -1.40 -1.79
N VAL A 87 -11.34 -2.12 -2.37
CA VAL A 87 -10.73 -1.75 -3.65
C VAL A 87 -11.76 -1.83 -4.78
N MET A 88 -12.50 -2.94 -4.89
CA MET A 88 -13.52 -3.10 -5.94
C MET A 88 -14.66 -2.08 -5.81
N THR A 89 -15.07 -1.74 -4.59
CA THR A 89 -16.06 -0.67 -4.36
C THR A 89 -15.51 0.69 -4.81
N ALA A 90 -14.27 1.00 -4.47
CA ALA A 90 -13.65 2.27 -4.84
C ALA A 90 -13.45 2.41 -6.36
N ILE A 91 -13.04 1.34 -7.05
CA ILE A 91 -12.92 1.29 -8.51
C ILE A 91 -14.25 1.65 -9.16
N ASN A 92 -15.34 0.99 -8.75
CA ASN A 92 -16.67 1.22 -9.30
C ASN A 92 -17.22 2.63 -8.99
N ALA A 93 -16.95 3.13 -7.78
CA ALA A 93 -17.46 4.44 -7.35
C ALA A 93 -16.69 5.61 -7.96
N ARG A 94 -15.40 5.44 -8.31
CA ARG A 94 -14.53 6.56 -8.74
C ARG A 94 -14.07 6.46 -10.19
N VAL A 95 -13.54 5.30 -10.58
CA VAL A 95 -12.90 5.10 -11.89
C VAL A 95 -13.93 4.66 -12.94
N LEU A 96 -14.82 3.75 -12.57
CA LEU A 96 -15.87 3.20 -13.45
C LEU A 96 -17.24 3.82 -13.18
N ARG A 97 -17.27 5.04 -12.65
CA ARG A 97 -18.52 5.77 -12.42
C ARG A 97 -19.29 5.95 -13.73
N PRO A 98 -20.64 6.02 -13.70
CA PRO A 98 -21.42 6.32 -14.89
C PRO A 98 -20.92 7.59 -15.59
N GLY A 99 -20.69 7.51 -16.90
CA GLY A 99 -20.11 8.59 -17.70
C GLY A 99 -18.59 8.75 -17.60
N SER A 100 -17.88 7.83 -16.93
CA SER A 100 -16.42 7.73 -17.04
C SER A 100 -16.01 7.25 -18.43
N THR A 101 -14.87 7.76 -18.89
CA THR A 101 -14.25 7.41 -20.17
C THR A 101 -12.74 7.20 -19.99
N PRO A 102 -12.04 6.59 -20.97
CA PRO A 102 -10.58 6.50 -20.94
C PRO A 102 -9.88 7.86 -20.77
N GLU A 103 -10.47 8.93 -21.30
CA GLU A 103 -9.96 10.30 -21.12
C GLU A 103 -10.10 10.78 -19.67
N THR A 104 -11.17 10.40 -18.97
CA THR A 104 -11.31 10.70 -17.53
C THR A 104 -10.29 9.93 -16.68
N ASP A 105 -9.96 8.69 -17.06
CA ASP A 105 -8.93 7.89 -16.38
C ASP A 105 -7.55 8.54 -16.54
N LYS A 106 -7.25 8.98 -17.77
CA LYS A 106 -6.01 9.68 -18.08
C LYS A 106 -5.88 10.97 -17.28
N LEU A 107 -6.92 11.79 -17.25
CA LEU A 107 -6.94 13.03 -16.46
C LEU A 107 -6.70 12.74 -14.97
N LEU A 108 -7.37 11.72 -14.43
CA LEU A 108 -7.22 11.32 -13.04
C LEU A 108 -5.78 10.88 -12.73
N LEU A 109 -5.18 10.06 -13.60
CA LEU A 109 -3.79 9.65 -13.47
C LEU A 109 -2.81 10.84 -13.55
N ASP A 110 -3.03 11.75 -14.49
CA ASP A 110 -2.19 12.94 -14.66
C ASP A 110 -2.26 13.85 -13.42
N LEU A 111 -3.44 14.01 -12.82
CA LEU A 111 -3.62 14.74 -11.56
C LEU A 111 -2.87 14.07 -10.40
N ILE A 112 -2.97 12.75 -10.26
CA ILE A 112 -2.27 11.99 -9.20
C ILE A 112 -0.76 12.11 -9.38
N ARG A 113 -0.25 11.99 -10.61
CA ARG A 113 1.18 12.15 -10.91
C ARG A 113 1.68 13.55 -10.59
N LEU A 114 0.93 14.58 -10.98
CA LEU A 114 1.26 15.96 -10.63
C LEU A 114 1.29 16.14 -9.12
N TRP A 115 0.33 15.57 -8.39
CA TRP A 115 0.31 15.62 -6.94
C TRP A 115 1.56 14.98 -6.32
N HIS A 116 1.92 13.77 -6.72
CA HIS A 116 3.15 13.12 -6.26
C HIS A 116 4.42 13.92 -6.60
N GLN A 117 4.48 14.54 -7.77
CA GLN A 117 5.61 15.38 -8.17
C GLN A 117 5.74 16.61 -7.27
N GLU A 118 4.63 17.27 -6.95
CA GLU A 118 4.62 18.42 -6.05
C GLU A 118 4.97 18.03 -4.61
N GLU A 119 4.49 16.89 -4.12
CA GLU A 119 4.88 16.34 -2.81
C GLU A 119 6.38 16.05 -2.75
N ALA A 120 6.91 15.37 -3.77
CA ALA A 120 8.35 15.08 -3.85
C ALA A 120 9.20 16.34 -3.95
N ARG A 121 8.73 17.36 -4.70
CA ARG A 121 9.42 18.65 -4.84
C ARG A 121 9.44 19.44 -3.53
N LEU A 122 8.35 19.41 -2.76
CA LEU A 122 8.23 20.15 -1.51
C LEU A 122 8.78 19.38 -0.31
N GLY A 123 8.92 18.05 -0.41
CA GLY A 123 9.31 17.18 0.69
C GLY A 123 8.24 17.05 1.78
N ILE A 124 6.99 17.37 1.47
CA ILE A 124 5.84 17.28 2.38
C ILE A 124 4.64 16.68 1.65
N GLU A 125 3.78 16.00 2.38
CA GLU A 125 2.48 15.58 1.87
C GLU A 125 1.53 16.77 1.77
N ILE A 126 0.70 16.79 0.73
CA ILE A 126 -0.23 17.88 0.44
C ILE A 126 -1.66 17.35 0.63
N ASP A 127 -2.52 18.09 1.34
CA ASP A 127 -3.93 17.74 1.47
C ASP A 127 -4.67 17.84 0.12
N ALA A 128 -5.64 16.94 -0.11
CA ALA A 128 -6.41 16.87 -1.36
C ALA A 128 -7.09 18.19 -1.73
N ARG A 129 -7.57 18.94 -0.73
CA ARG A 129 -8.23 20.23 -0.92
C ARG A 129 -7.24 21.30 -1.33
N VAL A 130 -6.06 21.31 -0.71
CA VAL A 130 -4.98 22.24 -1.07
C VAL A 130 -4.51 21.96 -2.49
N PHE A 131 -4.24 20.70 -2.81
CA PHE A 131 -3.86 20.30 -4.16
C PHE A 131 -4.92 20.67 -5.19
N ALA A 132 -6.20 20.33 -4.94
CA ALA A 132 -7.30 20.68 -5.85
C ALA A 132 -7.42 22.19 -6.07
N HIS A 133 -7.19 23.00 -5.04
CA HIS A 133 -7.22 24.46 -5.16
C HIS A 133 -6.08 24.96 -6.06
N VAL A 134 -4.85 24.50 -5.85
CA VAL A 134 -3.72 24.87 -6.71
C VAL A 134 -3.92 24.38 -8.14
N ALA A 135 -4.34 23.12 -8.32
CA ALA A 135 -4.60 22.52 -9.63
C ALA A 135 -5.73 23.24 -10.40
N SER A 136 -6.73 23.78 -9.70
CA SER A 136 -7.82 24.54 -10.33
C SER A 136 -7.37 25.84 -11.01
N ASN A 137 -6.22 26.37 -10.63
CA ASN A 137 -5.59 27.55 -11.22
C ASN A 137 -4.49 27.20 -12.24
N TYR A 138 -4.32 25.92 -12.58
CA TYR A 138 -3.26 25.44 -13.46
C TYR A 138 -3.77 25.27 -14.89
N ASP A 139 -3.41 26.19 -15.77
CA ASP A 139 -3.93 26.27 -17.15
C ASP A 139 -3.63 25.03 -18.02
N GLN A 140 -2.63 24.21 -17.65
CA GLN A 140 -2.30 23.00 -18.39
C GLN A 140 -3.42 21.95 -18.35
N LEU A 141 -4.27 21.97 -17.32
CA LEU A 141 -5.41 21.07 -17.18
C LEU A 141 -6.61 21.51 -18.04
N ASP A 142 -6.61 22.75 -18.55
CA ASP A 142 -7.72 23.29 -19.32
C ASP A 142 -8.00 22.48 -20.58
N ARG A 143 -6.97 22.00 -21.28
CA ARG A 143 -7.16 21.20 -22.50
C ARG A 143 -7.86 19.87 -22.24
N ALA A 144 -7.52 19.21 -21.14
CA ALA A 144 -8.13 17.94 -20.74
C ALA A 144 -9.58 18.15 -20.27
N LEU A 145 -9.83 19.19 -19.48
CA LEU A 145 -11.18 19.57 -19.04
C LEU A 145 -12.06 20.02 -20.22
N LEU A 146 -11.50 20.76 -21.19
CA LEU A 146 -12.14 21.15 -22.45
C LEU A 146 -12.65 19.93 -23.22
N HIS A 147 -11.81 18.91 -23.39
CA HIS A 147 -12.17 17.69 -24.12
C HIS A 147 -13.29 16.90 -23.45
N LEU A 148 -13.39 16.96 -22.13
CA LEU A 148 -14.43 16.27 -21.36
C LEU A 148 -15.76 17.07 -21.31
N GLY A 149 -15.86 18.22 -21.97
CA GLY A 149 -17.02 19.12 -21.86
C GLY A 149 -17.16 19.72 -20.46
N LEU A 150 -16.10 19.65 -19.65
CA LEU A 150 -16.04 20.06 -18.26
C LEU A 150 -15.50 21.50 -18.14
N VAL A 151 -15.92 22.43 -18.99
CA VAL A 151 -15.36 23.79 -18.98
C VAL A 151 -16.39 24.83 -18.64
N GLN A 152 -16.27 25.29 -17.40
CA GLN A 152 -16.78 26.56 -16.93
C GLN A 152 -15.56 27.45 -16.62
N PRO A 153 -15.57 28.75 -16.95
CA PRO A 153 -14.47 29.66 -16.61
C PRO A 153 -14.34 29.93 -15.11
N ASN A 154 -15.19 29.33 -14.27
CA ASN A 154 -15.22 29.53 -12.84
C ASN A 154 -14.18 28.65 -12.11
N PRO A 155 -13.15 29.22 -11.47
CA PRO A 155 -12.16 28.47 -10.70
C PRO A 155 -12.76 27.63 -9.58
N TYR A 156 -13.87 28.10 -8.96
CA TYR A 156 -14.57 27.34 -7.92
C TYR A 156 -15.18 26.04 -8.45
N TRP A 157 -15.75 26.08 -9.66
CA TRP A 157 -16.31 24.90 -10.29
C TRP A 157 -15.20 23.90 -10.65
N ARG A 158 -14.08 24.39 -11.18
CA ARG A 158 -12.89 23.55 -11.47
C ARG A 158 -12.38 22.88 -10.20
N PHE A 159 -12.25 23.64 -9.12
CA PHE A 159 -11.88 23.12 -7.81
C PHE A 159 -12.83 21.98 -7.36
N GLN A 160 -14.15 22.16 -7.47
CA GLN A 160 -15.13 21.13 -7.08
C GLN A 160 -14.99 19.86 -7.93
N VAL A 161 -14.75 20.00 -9.23
CA VAL A 161 -14.56 18.85 -10.13
C VAL A 161 -13.28 18.10 -9.81
N ILE A 162 -12.16 18.81 -9.66
CA ILE A 162 -10.87 18.19 -9.31
C ILE A 162 -10.97 17.54 -7.94
N TYR A 163 -11.48 18.24 -6.93
CA TYR A 163 -11.63 17.69 -5.58
C TYR A 163 -12.54 16.47 -5.55
N GLY A 164 -13.62 16.45 -6.33
CA GLY A 164 -14.54 15.31 -6.43
C GLY A 164 -14.00 14.11 -7.21
N LEU A 165 -12.95 14.30 -8.02
CA LEU A 165 -12.23 13.22 -8.71
C LEU A 165 -11.20 12.54 -7.79
N LEU A 166 -10.59 13.33 -6.89
CA LEU A 166 -9.56 12.87 -5.98
C LEU A 166 -10.14 12.07 -4.80
N TRP A 167 -9.26 11.38 -4.08
CA TRP A 167 -9.58 10.68 -2.85
C TRP A 167 -8.60 11.01 -1.73
N ALA A 168 -8.99 10.69 -0.50
CA ALA A 168 -8.14 10.85 0.67
C ALA A 168 -6.95 9.89 0.58
N ARG A 169 -5.76 10.40 0.90
CA ARG A 169 -4.47 9.71 0.82
C ARG A 169 -3.48 10.28 1.85
N GLY A 170 -2.30 9.68 1.93
CA GLY A 170 -1.22 10.11 2.81
C GLY A 170 -1.58 10.05 4.30
N ASN A 171 -1.04 10.97 5.09
CA ASN A 171 -1.19 11.04 6.54
C ASN A 171 -2.67 11.02 6.97
N ILE A 172 -3.56 11.65 6.21
CA ILE A 172 -5.00 11.70 6.55
C ILE A 172 -5.63 10.30 6.63
N VAL A 173 -5.19 9.36 5.79
CA VAL A 173 -5.70 7.99 5.85
C VAL A 173 -4.93 7.14 6.85
N ARG A 174 -3.62 7.39 7.03
CA ARG A 174 -2.78 6.70 8.02
C ARG A 174 -3.17 7.02 9.45
N SER A 175 -3.46 8.28 9.74
CA SER A 175 -3.81 8.74 11.08
C SER A 175 -5.17 8.23 11.55
N ARG A 176 -6.12 8.00 10.63
CA ARG A 176 -7.45 7.47 10.95
C ARG A 176 -7.40 6.09 11.59
N ALA A 177 -6.46 5.24 11.19
CA ALA A 177 -6.31 3.92 11.79
C ALA A 177 -5.86 4.00 13.26
N LEU A 178 -5.20 5.09 13.65
CA LEU A 178 -4.68 5.33 14.99
C LEU A 178 -5.53 6.28 15.83
N SER A 179 -6.53 6.92 15.22
CA SER A 179 -7.41 7.85 15.89
C SER A 179 -8.28 7.12 16.93
N SER A 180 -8.09 7.47 18.20
CA SER A 180 -8.91 7.00 19.30
C SER A 180 -9.76 8.14 19.86
N TYR A 181 -11.05 7.88 20.06
CA TYR A 181 -11.93 8.85 20.70
C TYR A 181 -11.60 8.94 22.20
N ASN A 182 -11.24 10.15 22.65
CA ASN A 182 -11.08 10.45 24.06
C ASN A 182 -11.98 11.65 24.44
N PRO A 183 -12.99 11.46 25.32
CA PRO A 183 -13.89 12.54 25.73
C PRO A 183 -13.25 13.56 26.67
N PHE A 184 -12.08 13.25 27.24
CA PHE A 184 -11.42 14.07 28.27
C PHE A 184 -10.21 14.85 27.74
N ALA A 185 -9.71 14.52 26.55
CA ALA A 185 -8.55 15.17 25.98
C ALA A 185 -8.60 15.14 24.45
N VAL A 186 -8.12 16.22 23.83
CA VAL A 186 -7.83 16.24 22.39
C VAL A 186 -6.44 15.63 22.21
N ILE A 187 -6.39 14.49 21.52
CA ILE A 187 -5.13 13.80 21.20
C ILE A 187 -4.71 14.28 19.80
N PRO A 188 -3.43 14.69 19.61
CA PRO A 188 -2.95 15.02 18.26
C PRO A 188 -3.02 13.81 17.34
N ASP A 189 -3.19 14.05 16.05
CA ASP A 189 -3.17 12.98 15.05
C ASP A 189 -1.82 12.25 15.07
N ALA A 190 -1.87 10.92 15.15
CA ALA A 190 -0.70 10.06 15.02
C ALA A 190 -0.46 9.71 13.55
N ASP A 191 0.78 9.39 13.17
CA ASP A 191 1.08 8.81 11.86
C ASP A 191 1.62 7.39 12.04
N ARG A 192 1.05 6.45 11.28
CA ARG A 192 1.40 5.03 11.29
C ARG A 192 2.85 4.78 10.88
N GLU A 193 3.35 5.50 9.88
CA GLU A 193 4.74 5.35 9.40
C GLU A 193 5.75 5.86 10.42
N ILE A 194 5.46 7.00 11.07
CA ILE A 194 6.30 7.51 12.16
C ILE A 194 6.35 6.52 13.31
N LEU A 195 5.19 5.95 13.69
CA LEU A 195 5.14 4.96 14.77
C LEU A 195 5.90 3.68 14.39
N LEU A 196 5.78 3.20 13.15
CA LEU A 196 6.54 2.06 12.67
C LEU A 196 8.06 2.32 12.71
N ASP A 197 8.52 3.49 12.29
CA ASP A 197 9.93 3.87 12.34
C ASP A 197 10.46 3.82 13.78
N VAL A 198 9.69 4.38 14.73
CA VAL A 198 10.03 4.33 16.17
C VAL A 198 10.09 2.88 16.70
N LEU A 199 9.20 2.00 16.25
CA LEU A 199 9.17 0.60 16.67
C LEU A 199 10.31 -0.24 16.07
N GLN A 200 10.80 0.11 14.87
CA GLN A 200 11.88 -0.58 14.16
C GLN A 200 13.27 -0.22 14.68
N VAL A 201 13.48 1.01 15.17
CA VAL A 201 14.79 1.50 15.65
C VAL A 201 15.17 0.97 17.05
N GLY A 202 14.27 0.25 17.72
CA GLY A 202 14.35 -0.07 19.14
C GLY A 202 15.33 -1.15 19.60
N ASP A 203 16.59 -1.18 19.17
CA ASP A 203 17.59 -2.12 19.74
C ASP A 203 17.79 -1.91 21.26
N ALA A 204 17.61 -0.69 21.75
CA ALA A 204 17.86 -0.33 23.16
C ALA A 204 16.69 -0.62 24.12
N PHE A 205 15.48 -0.89 23.60
CA PHE A 205 14.27 -1.09 24.41
C PHE A 205 13.53 -2.40 24.08
N GLY A 206 14.18 -3.34 23.39
CA GLY A 206 13.58 -4.63 23.01
C GLY A 206 12.56 -4.52 21.88
N GLY A 207 12.67 -3.49 21.03
CA GLY A 207 11.87 -3.31 19.82
C GLY A 207 12.08 -4.43 18.80
N LEU A 208 11.39 -4.34 17.67
CA LEU A 208 11.58 -5.30 16.58
C LEU A 208 12.96 -5.04 15.96
N CYS A 209 13.99 -5.80 16.34
CA CYS A 209 15.24 -5.88 15.60
C CYS A 209 14.95 -6.49 14.22
N LEU A 210 14.47 -5.67 13.29
CA LEU A 210 14.10 -6.07 11.93
C LEU A 210 15.21 -5.66 10.98
N ARG A 211 15.98 -6.64 10.50
CA ARG A 211 16.95 -6.42 9.43
C ARG A 211 16.24 -6.49 8.09
N THR A 212 16.30 -5.40 7.33
CA THR A 212 15.82 -5.39 5.93
C THR A 212 16.89 -5.93 5.00
N VAL A 213 16.53 -6.89 4.15
CA VAL A 213 17.40 -7.50 3.13
C VAL A 213 16.67 -7.50 1.79
N TRP A 214 17.34 -7.05 0.72
CA TRP A 214 16.77 -7.05 -0.63
C TRP A 214 17.07 -8.36 -1.34
N LEU A 215 16.05 -8.97 -1.94
CA LEU A 215 16.18 -10.23 -2.67
C LEU A 215 17.05 -10.09 -3.94
N ASP A 216 17.11 -8.89 -4.52
CA ASP A 216 17.90 -8.62 -5.72
C ASP A 216 19.41 -8.61 -5.46
N GLU A 217 19.83 -8.57 -4.19
CA GLU A 217 21.24 -8.60 -3.85
C GLU A 217 21.81 -10.02 -3.98
N PRO A 218 22.95 -10.21 -4.66
CA PRO A 218 23.48 -11.55 -4.96
C PRO A 218 23.84 -12.35 -3.69
N ASN A 219 24.12 -11.67 -2.58
CA ASN A 219 24.45 -12.25 -1.28
C ASN A 219 23.28 -12.14 -0.28
N TRP A 220 22.04 -11.99 -0.74
CA TRP A 220 20.87 -11.84 0.14
C TRP A 220 20.82 -12.94 1.22
N ARG A 221 21.12 -14.20 0.84
CA ARG A 221 21.05 -15.34 1.76
C ARG A 221 22.07 -15.22 2.90
N GLU A 222 23.31 -14.83 2.60
CA GLU A 222 24.34 -14.59 3.62
C GLU A 222 23.95 -13.44 4.56
N GLN A 223 23.31 -12.39 4.03
CA GLN A 223 22.81 -11.28 4.85
C GLN A 223 21.68 -11.70 5.78
N VAL A 224 20.78 -12.58 5.32
CA VAL A 224 19.74 -13.19 6.16
C VAL A 224 20.39 -14.00 7.30
N GLU A 225 21.40 -14.81 6.99
CA GLU A 225 22.13 -15.58 8.00
C GLU A 225 22.84 -14.69 9.02
N ASP A 226 23.53 -13.64 8.56
CA ASP A 226 24.24 -12.71 9.45
C ASP A 226 23.28 -11.91 10.32
N ALA A 227 22.10 -11.55 9.81
CA ALA A 227 21.05 -10.92 10.60
C ALA A 227 20.55 -11.86 11.72
N PHE A 228 20.34 -13.12 11.40
CA PHE A 228 19.95 -14.11 12.38
C PHE A 228 21.05 -14.41 13.42
N LYS A 229 22.34 -14.38 13.04
CA LYS A 229 23.47 -14.47 13.99
C LYS A 229 23.47 -13.32 15.00
N GLN A 230 22.95 -12.16 14.61
CA GLN A 230 22.79 -10.98 15.48
C GLN A 230 21.51 -11.03 16.33
N GLY A 231 20.70 -12.08 16.22
CA GLY A 231 19.43 -12.22 16.94
C GLY A 231 18.28 -11.39 16.36
N ALA A 232 18.43 -10.87 15.13
CA ALA A 232 17.41 -10.06 14.48
C ALA A 232 16.39 -10.94 13.73
N SER A 233 15.15 -10.46 13.68
CA SER A 233 14.16 -10.89 12.67
C SER A 233 14.53 -10.30 11.31
N VAL A 234 14.13 -10.96 10.23
CA VAL A 234 14.50 -10.51 8.87
C VAL A 234 13.27 -10.16 8.06
N SER A 235 13.33 -9.02 7.39
CA SER A 235 12.37 -8.57 6.39
C SER A 235 13.02 -8.71 5.01
N LEU A 236 12.62 -9.74 4.25
CA LEU A 236 13.09 -9.99 2.90
C LEU A 236 12.18 -9.26 1.92
N ILE A 237 12.73 -8.26 1.21
CA ILE A 237 11.98 -7.42 0.27
C ILE A 237 12.30 -7.83 -1.16
N ALA A 238 11.28 -8.06 -1.98
CA ALA A 238 11.40 -8.32 -3.40
C ALA A 238 10.64 -7.25 -4.21
N PRO A 239 11.14 -6.84 -5.39
CA PRO A 239 10.37 -6.00 -6.31
C PRO A 239 9.14 -6.75 -6.85
N PRO A 240 8.14 -6.05 -7.41
CA PRO A 240 6.87 -6.66 -7.81
C PRO A 240 7.05 -7.68 -8.94
N ASP A 241 8.06 -7.48 -9.79
CA ASP A 241 8.37 -8.37 -10.93
C ASP A 241 9.08 -9.66 -10.49
N ALA A 242 9.60 -9.72 -9.27
CA ALA A 242 10.36 -10.86 -8.74
C ALA A 242 9.50 -11.85 -7.94
N ARG A 243 8.18 -11.89 -8.17
CA ARG A 243 7.27 -12.77 -7.42
C ARG A 243 7.66 -14.25 -7.47
N GLU A 244 8.05 -14.77 -8.63
CA GLU A 244 8.50 -16.16 -8.77
C GLU A 244 9.86 -16.39 -8.08
N ASN A 245 10.76 -15.41 -8.14
CA ASN A 245 12.03 -15.46 -7.42
C ASN A 245 11.80 -15.48 -5.90
N LEU A 246 10.88 -14.67 -5.40
CA LEU A 246 10.51 -14.64 -3.98
C LEU A 246 9.93 -15.98 -3.54
N LYS A 247 9.03 -16.56 -4.34
CA LYS A 247 8.49 -17.91 -4.09
C LYS A 247 9.59 -18.96 -4.05
N SER A 248 10.55 -18.93 -4.98
CA SER A 248 11.70 -19.83 -4.99
C SER A 248 12.60 -19.62 -3.77
N ALA A 249 12.82 -18.38 -3.36
CA ALA A 249 13.61 -18.04 -2.17
C ALA A 249 12.94 -18.58 -0.89
N MET A 250 11.62 -18.40 -0.74
CA MET A 250 10.85 -18.96 0.38
C MET A 250 10.93 -20.49 0.43
N LEU A 251 10.85 -21.16 -0.72
CA LEU A 251 10.99 -22.61 -0.80
C LEU A 251 12.41 -23.06 -0.48
N SER A 252 13.43 -22.38 -0.99
CA SER A 252 14.84 -22.66 -0.66
C SER A 252 15.09 -22.52 0.83
N LEU A 253 14.61 -21.44 1.46
CA LEU A 253 14.71 -21.22 2.91
C LEU A 253 13.99 -22.30 3.74
N ALA A 254 12.92 -22.90 3.22
CA ALA A 254 12.20 -23.97 3.91
C ALA A 254 12.87 -25.36 3.79
N VAL A 255 13.75 -25.55 2.80
CA VAL A 255 14.35 -26.85 2.45
C VAL A 255 15.85 -26.89 2.76
N GLU A 256 16.54 -25.76 2.68
CA GLU A 256 17.97 -25.64 2.95
C GLU A 256 18.21 -25.03 4.33
N PRO A 257 18.86 -25.76 5.26
CA PRO A 257 19.17 -25.19 6.57
C PRO A 257 20.17 -24.05 6.44
N MET A 258 20.09 -23.11 7.38
CA MET A 258 21.07 -22.04 7.57
C MET A 258 22.02 -22.40 8.72
N GLU A 259 23.30 -22.08 8.55
CA GLU A 259 24.33 -22.35 9.56
C GLU A 259 24.47 -21.15 10.52
N LEU A 260 23.97 -21.34 11.75
CA LEU A 260 24.11 -20.37 12.83
C LEU A 260 25.12 -20.90 13.86
N GLY A 261 26.39 -20.56 13.63
CA GLY A 261 27.49 -21.04 14.46
C GLY A 261 27.64 -22.55 14.34
N PHE A 262 27.13 -23.30 15.32
CA PHE A 262 27.17 -24.76 15.35
C PHE A 262 25.80 -25.42 15.16
N LEU A 263 24.74 -24.62 14.94
CA LEU A 263 23.38 -25.09 14.76
C LEU A 263 22.96 -24.96 13.30
N GLN A 264 22.26 -25.97 12.80
CA GLN A 264 21.55 -25.92 11.53
C GLN A 264 20.08 -25.65 11.82
N VAL A 265 19.59 -24.50 11.38
CA VAL A 265 18.22 -24.06 11.67
C VAL A 265 17.44 -23.81 10.39
N TYR A 266 16.13 -23.97 10.47
CA TYR A 266 15.21 -23.64 9.38
C TYR A 266 14.43 -22.38 9.74
N PRO A 267 14.52 -21.30 8.94
CA PRO A 267 13.70 -20.13 9.11
C PRO A 267 12.25 -20.45 8.76
N VAL A 268 11.35 -19.84 9.52
CA VAL A 268 9.91 -19.92 9.30
C VAL A 268 9.45 -18.61 8.71
N VAL A 269 8.65 -18.71 7.66
CA VAL A 269 7.90 -17.56 7.11
C VAL A 269 6.76 -17.25 8.07
N GLU A 270 6.79 -16.06 8.65
CA GLU A 270 5.78 -15.58 9.59
C GLU A 270 4.61 -14.92 8.86
N GLY A 271 4.91 -14.17 7.80
CA GLY A 271 3.91 -13.48 7.00
C GLY A 271 4.48 -13.03 5.66
N VAL A 272 3.57 -12.83 4.72
CA VAL A 272 3.86 -12.22 3.41
C VAL A 272 2.93 -11.04 3.25
N GLN A 273 3.51 -9.88 3.02
CA GLN A 273 2.81 -8.62 2.80
C GLN A 273 3.11 -8.12 1.38
N GLN A 274 2.10 -7.52 0.76
CA GLN A 274 2.25 -6.87 -0.53
C GLN A 274 2.09 -5.36 -0.32
N TYR A 275 3.10 -4.61 -0.72
CA TYR A 275 3.11 -3.15 -0.77
C TYR A 275 3.06 -2.67 -2.23
N LEU A 276 2.85 -1.36 -2.44
CA LEU A 276 2.70 -0.73 -3.76
C LEU A 276 3.71 -1.22 -4.82
N ARG A 277 4.97 -1.38 -4.43
CA ARG A 277 6.10 -1.68 -5.31
C ARG A 277 7.04 -2.73 -4.72
N SER A 278 6.54 -3.57 -3.84
CA SER A 278 7.34 -4.64 -3.27
C SER A 278 6.48 -5.71 -2.62
N PHE A 279 7.05 -6.90 -2.53
CA PHE A 279 6.60 -7.95 -1.63
C PHE A 279 7.57 -8.01 -0.46
N THR A 280 7.04 -8.11 0.74
CA THR A 280 7.82 -8.22 1.97
C THR A 280 7.49 -9.53 2.64
N VAL A 281 8.52 -10.33 2.94
CA VAL A 281 8.39 -11.59 3.68
C VAL A 281 9.09 -11.46 5.01
N MET A 282 8.34 -11.66 6.09
CA MET A 282 8.90 -11.69 7.43
C MET A 282 9.38 -13.10 7.75
N LEU A 283 10.67 -13.21 8.09
CA LEU A 283 11.35 -14.46 8.43
C LEU A 283 11.77 -14.45 9.90
N ARG A 284 11.55 -15.58 10.57
CA ARG A 284 11.93 -15.78 11.98
C ARG A 284 12.51 -17.17 12.19
N LEU A 285 13.37 -17.30 13.19
CA LEU A 285 13.81 -18.59 13.71
C LEU A 285 12.90 -19.08 14.82
N ARG A 286 12.38 -20.30 14.70
CA ARG A 286 11.51 -20.89 15.72
C ARG A 286 12.26 -21.27 17.00
N GLU A 287 13.56 -21.53 16.87
CA GLU A 287 14.40 -22.17 17.90
C GLU A 287 15.12 -21.18 18.83
N ILE A 288 15.04 -19.88 18.57
CA ILE A 288 15.49 -18.84 19.51
C ILE A 288 14.32 -18.50 20.44
N ILE A 289 14.00 -19.44 21.33
CA ILE A 289 13.26 -19.14 22.56
C ILE A 289 14.31 -19.28 23.66
N GLN A 290 14.83 -18.16 24.14
CA GLN A 290 15.49 -18.09 25.44
C GLN A 290 14.58 -17.34 26.40
#